data_AF-A0A932NU54-F1
#
_entry.id   AF-A0A932NU54-F1
#
_cell.length_a   1.000
_cell.length_b   1.000
_cell.length_c   1.000
_cell.angle_alpha   90.00
_cell.angle_beta   90.00
_cell.angle_gamma   90.00
#
_symmetry.space_group_name_H-M   'P 1'
#
loop_
_entity.id
_entity.type
_entity.pdbx_description
1 polymer ?
#
loop_
_entity_poly.entity_id
_entity_poly.type
_entity_poly.pdbx_seq_one_letter_code
_entity_poly.pdbx_strand_id
1 'polypeptide(L)'
;MCPPYYPDMRAAARAFASLKFGPGGTYDPETPGPFQRTGEVKGSVKPYNEEFVAALGEMAQYIYTTYRRFPATMPTIVLRIIVQAQHIDTEFYDTHFEKGAYLDTHAQHMARWHSERDG
;
A
#
# COMPACT_ATOMS: atom_id res chain seq x y z
N MET A 1 -15.53 -1.79 -0.97
CA MET A 1 -16.14 -1.06 -2.10
C MET A 1 -16.83 -2.07 -3.00
N CYS A 2 -18.12 -2.30 -2.76
CA CYS A 2 -19.00 -3.16 -3.55
C CYS A 2 -20.45 -2.81 -3.18
N PRO A 3 -21.47 -3.28 -3.92
CA PRO A 3 -22.85 -3.16 -3.46
C PRO A 3 -23.04 -3.76 -2.05
N PRO A 4 -23.89 -3.14 -1.19
CA PRO A 4 -24.81 -2.03 -1.48
C PRO A 4 -24.19 -0.63 -1.40
N TYR A 5 -22.91 -0.49 -1.01
CA TYR A 5 -22.28 0.82 -0.80
C TYR A 5 -21.99 1.59 -2.10
N TYR A 6 -21.92 0.87 -3.22
CA TYR A 6 -21.81 1.42 -4.57
C TYR A 6 -22.87 0.77 -5.45
N PRO A 7 -23.43 1.49 -6.43
CA PRO A 7 -24.51 0.96 -7.27
C PRO A 7 -24.06 -0.23 -8.13
N ASP A 8 -22.79 -0.21 -8.57
CA ASP A 8 -22.17 -1.29 -9.32
C ASP A 8 -20.64 -1.30 -9.09
N MET A 9 -19.95 -2.30 -9.64
CA MET A 9 -18.50 -2.42 -9.47
C MET A 9 -17.70 -1.43 -10.33
N ARG A 10 -18.31 -0.83 -11.35
CA ARG A 10 -17.68 0.23 -12.18
C ARG A 10 -17.60 1.54 -11.41
N ALA A 11 -18.66 1.88 -10.68
CA ALA A 11 -18.68 2.98 -9.73
C ALA A 11 -17.70 2.73 -8.58
N ALA A 12 -17.62 1.50 -8.07
CA ALA A 12 -16.61 1.14 -7.08
C ALA A 12 -15.17 1.31 -7.60
N ALA A 13 -14.89 0.95 -8.86
CA ALA A 13 -13.57 1.13 -9.48
C ALA A 13 -13.20 2.61 -9.63
N ARG A 14 -14.14 3.47 -10.04
CA ARG A 14 -13.92 4.93 -10.07
C ARG A 14 -13.64 5.49 -8.69
N ALA A 15 -14.44 5.11 -7.69
CA ALA A 15 -14.22 5.54 -6.31
C ALA A 15 -12.87 5.08 -5.75
N PHE A 16 -12.43 3.86 -6.10
CA PHE A 16 -11.10 3.36 -5.75
C PHE A 16 -9.98 4.18 -6.38
N ALA A 17 -10.12 4.55 -7.66
CA ALA A 17 -9.15 5.42 -8.33
C ALA A 17 -9.09 6.79 -7.64
N SER A 18 -10.24 7.39 -7.30
CA SER A 18 -10.30 8.65 -6.54
C SER A 18 -9.70 8.53 -5.14
N LEU A 19 -9.88 7.40 -4.44
CA LEU A 19 -9.27 7.17 -3.13
C LEU A 19 -7.73 7.13 -3.22
N LYS A 20 -7.19 6.66 -4.34
CA LYS A 20 -5.75 6.59 -4.57
C LYS A 20 -5.15 7.92 -5.03
N PHE A 21 -5.79 8.58 -6.00
CA PHE A 21 -5.20 9.67 -6.77
C PHE A 21 -5.97 10.99 -6.69
N GLY A 22 -7.14 11.01 -6.04
CA GLY A 22 -7.88 12.24 -5.78
C GLY A 22 -7.32 13.01 -4.57
N PRO A 23 -7.86 14.20 -4.29
CA PRO A 23 -7.45 15.01 -3.14
C PRO A 23 -7.60 14.24 -1.82
N GLY A 24 -6.58 14.30 -0.97
CA GLY A 24 -6.48 13.53 0.27
C GLY A 24 -6.17 12.04 0.08
N GLY A 25 -5.94 11.60 -1.16
CA GLY A 25 -5.69 10.20 -1.50
C GLY A 25 -4.28 9.71 -1.15
N THR A 26 -4.06 8.40 -1.28
CA THR A 26 -2.76 7.76 -0.94
C THR A 26 -1.57 8.38 -1.67
N TYR A 27 -1.76 8.75 -2.94
CA TYR A 27 -0.73 9.34 -3.80
C TYR A 27 -0.91 10.84 -4.01
N ASP A 28 -1.73 11.51 -3.20
CA ASP A 28 -1.79 12.97 -3.19
C ASP A 28 -0.48 13.55 -2.62
N PRO A 29 0.31 14.31 -3.40
CA PRO A 29 1.56 14.91 -2.95
C PRO A 29 1.43 15.83 -1.73
N GLU A 30 0.25 16.41 -1.52
CA GLU A 30 -0.01 17.35 -0.42
C GLU A 30 -0.30 16.64 0.91
N THR A 31 -0.46 15.31 0.90
CA THR A 31 -0.69 14.53 2.11
C THR A 31 0.61 14.07 2.76
N PRO A 32 0.73 14.09 4.10
CA PRO A 32 1.93 13.66 4.79
C PRO A 32 2.25 12.18 4.55
N GLY A 33 3.50 11.79 4.77
CA GLY A 33 3.99 10.45 4.51
C GLY A 33 5.35 10.20 5.17
N PRO A 34 5.84 8.96 5.09
CA PRO A 34 7.02 8.54 5.84
C PRO A 34 8.36 8.91 5.19
N PHE A 35 8.35 9.33 3.92
CA PHE A 35 9.54 9.70 3.18
C PHE A 35 9.93 11.15 3.41
N GLN A 36 11.23 11.45 3.45
CA GLN A 36 11.73 12.83 3.52
C GLN A 36 11.22 13.68 2.34
N ARG A 37 11.09 13.06 1.17
CA ARG A 37 10.56 13.67 -0.05
C ARG A 37 9.19 13.10 -0.42
N THR A 38 8.28 13.01 0.55
CA THR A 38 6.95 12.40 0.38
C THR A 38 6.20 12.93 -0.84
N GLY A 39 6.16 14.25 -1.04
CA GLY A 39 5.45 14.85 -2.16
C GLY A 39 6.00 14.40 -3.52
N GLU A 40 7.32 14.40 -3.68
CA GLU A 40 7.98 13.92 -4.90
C GLU A 40 7.71 12.42 -5.14
N VAL A 41 7.84 11.60 -4.10
CA VAL A 41 7.63 10.15 -4.19
C VAL A 41 6.18 9.86 -4.59
N LYS A 42 5.19 10.47 -3.92
CA LYS A 42 3.78 10.29 -4.25
C LYS A 42 3.44 10.84 -5.63
N GLY A 43 3.94 12.03 -5.98
CA GLY A 43 3.71 12.68 -7.27
C GLY A 43 4.33 11.94 -8.46
N SER A 44 5.36 11.13 -8.23
CA SER A 44 5.97 10.28 -9.27
C SER A 44 5.07 9.13 -9.73
N VAL A 45 4.03 8.78 -8.95
CA VAL A 45 3.14 7.67 -9.26
C VAL A 45 2.14 8.07 -10.34
N LYS A 46 2.24 7.44 -11.50
CA LYS A 46 1.32 7.68 -12.62
C LYS A 46 -0.13 7.31 -12.23
N PRO A 47 -1.09 8.25 -12.30
CA PRO A 47 -2.49 7.95 -12.09
C PRO A 47 -3.03 6.95 -13.12
N TYR A 48 -4.08 6.22 -12.74
CA TYR A 48 -4.79 5.36 -13.67
C TYR A 48 -5.47 6.19 -14.76
N ASN A 49 -5.29 5.81 -16.03
CA ASN A 49 -6.05 6.40 -17.13
C ASN A 49 -7.49 5.85 -17.14
N GLU A 50 -8.37 6.52 -17.88
CA GLU A 50 -9.80 6.16 -17.94
C GLU A 50 -10.02 4.73 -18.45
N GLU A 51 -9.25 4.32 -19.45
CA GLU A 51 -9.30 2.95 -20.01
C GLU A 51 -8.98 1.89 -18.95
N PHE A 52 -7.95 2.11 -18.14
CA PHE A 52 -7.57 1.20 -17.06
C PHE A 52 -8.67 1.12 -15.98
N VAL A 53 -9.25 2.26 -15.60
CA VAL A 53 -10.34 2.29 -14.62
C VAL A 53 -11.59 1.60 -15.17
N ALA A 54 -11.90 1.77 -16.45
CA ALA A 54 -13.00 1.07 -17.12
C ALA A 54 -12.78 -0.45 -17.15
N ALA A 55 -11.59 -0.90 -17.57
CA ALA A 55 -11.22 -2.31 -17.58
C ALA A 55 -11.29 -2.94 -16.18
N LEU A 56 -10.77 -2.25 -15.16
CA LEU A 56 -10.86 -2.68 -13.76
C LEU A 56 -12.33 -2.82 -13.32
N GLY A 57 -13.17 -1.85 -13.68
CA GLY A 57 -14.60 -1.87 -13.40
C GLY A 57 -15.32 -3.04 -14.06
N GLU A 58 -15.03 -3.33 -15.32
CA GLU A 58 -15.62 -4.46 -16.05
C GLU A 58 -15.22 -5.81 -15.46
N MET A 59 -13.95 -6.00 -15.15
CA MET A 59 -13.47 -7.24 -14.52
C MET A 59 -14.13 -7.45 -13.14
N ALA A 60 -14.19 -6.39 -12.32
CA ALA A 60 -14.83 -6.45 -11.02
C ALA A 60 -16.34 -6.70 -11.13
N GLN A 61 -17.00 -6.09 -12.12
CA GLN A 61 -18.42 -6.32 -12.39
C GLN A 61 -18.68 -7.76 -12.81
N TYR A 62 -17.85 -8.32 -13.69
CA TYR A 62 -17.95 -9.72 -14.10
C TYR A 62 -17.86 -10.65 -12.89
N ILE A 63 -16.87 -10.44 -12.01
CA ILE A 63 -16.74 -11.21 -10.77
C ILE A 63 -18.02 -11.11 -9.93
N TYR A 64 -18.50 -9.89 -9.69
CA TYR A 64 -19.67 -9.69 -8.84
C TYR A 64 -20.94 -10.29 -9.44
N THR A 65 -21.18 -10.13 -10.74
CA THR A 65 -22.36 -10.71 -11.41
C THR A 65 -22.30 -12.24 -11.43
N THR A 66 -21.12 -12.82 -11.67
CA THR A 66 -20.93 -14.27 -11.78
C THR A 66 -21.06 -14.97 -10.44
N TYR A 67 -20.38 -14.45 -9.40
CA TYR A 67 -20.28 -15.10 -8.10
C TYR A 67 -21.26 -14.53 -7.06
N ARG A 68 -21.99 -13.45 -7.40
CA ARG A 68 -22.88 -12.70 -6.49
C ARG A 68 -22.18 -12.16 -5.24
N ARG A 69 -20.85 -12.04 -5.30
CA ARG A 69 -19.99 -11.52 -4.23
C ARG A 69 -18.68 -10.98 -4.80
N PHE A 70 -18.00 -10.19 -3.99
CA PHE A 70 -16.63 -9.76 -4.26
C PHE A 70 -15.82 -9.73 -2.95
N PRO A 71 -14.60 -10.29 -2.91
CA PRO A 71 -13.94 -11.07 -3.97
C PRO A 71 -14.61 -12.46 -4.17
N ALA A 72 -14.34 -13.09 -5.32
CA ALA A 72 -15.02 -14.31 -5.77
C ALA A 72 -14.84 -15.50 -4.79
N THR A 73 -13.59 -15.83 -4.49
CA THR A 73 -13.20 -17.07 -3.80
C THR A 73 -12.55 -16.85 -2.44
N MET A 74 -12.13 -15.62 -2.15
CA MET A 74 -11.52 -15.27 -0.87
C MET A 74 -12.59 -14.81 0.14
N PRO A 75 -12.40 -15.07 1.44
CA PRO A 75 -13.17 -14.42 2.48
C PRO A 75 -13.14 -12.89 2.33
N THR A 76 -14.24 -12.22 2.69
CA THR A 76 -14.33 -10.75 2.64
C THR A 76 -13.29 -10.08 3.53
N ILE A 77 -12.86 -10.76 4.60
CA ILE A 77 -11.76 -10.36 5.47
C ILE A 77 -10.75 -11.50 5.49
N VAL A 78 -9.53 -11.22 5.03
CA VAL A 78 -8.40 -12.14 5.13
C VAL A 78 -7.41 -11.56 6.13
N LEU A 79 -7.25 -12.22 7.28
CA LEU A 79 -6.21 -11.90 8.24
C LEU A 79 -5.03 -12.83 7.98
N ARG A 80 -4.00 -12.30 7.30
CA ARG A 80 -2.74 -13.02 7.11
C ARG A 80 -1.80 -12.64 8.24
N ILE A 81 -1.43 -13.60 9.08
CA ILE A 81 -0.35 -13.42 10.05
C ILE A 81 0.96 -13.59 9.30
N ILE A 82 1.75 -12.52 9.18
CA ILE A 82 3.07 -12.54 8.57
C ILE A 82 4.08 -12.17 9.66
N VAL A 83 5.10 -13.00 9.84
CA VAL A 83 6.28 -12.68 10.64
C VAL A 83 7.46 -12.63 9.69
N GLN A 84 8.21 -11.54 9.72
CA GLN A 84 9.43 -11.35 8.94
C GLN A 84 10.58 -11.11 9.90
N ALA A 85 11.57 -12.00 9.88
CA ALA A 85 12.85 -11.82 10.53
C ALA A 85 13.87 -11.41 9.47
N GLN A 86 14.43 -10.21 9.57
CA GLN A 86 15.35 -9.65 8.58
C GLN A 86 16.34 -8.70 9.23
N HIS A 87 17.52 -8.54 8.61
CA HIS A 87 18.37 -7.38 8.83
C HIS A 87 17.96 -6.31 7.80
N ILE A 88 17.38 -5.22 8.28
CA ILE A 88 17.02 -4.11 7.40
C ILE A 88 18.26 -3.30 7.02
N ASP A 89 18.27 -2.73 5.82
CA ASP A 89 19.28 -1.78 5.38
C ASP A 89 19.01 -0.41 6.02
N THR A 90 19.64 -0.14 7.16
CA THR A 90 19.43 1.12 7.90
C THR A 90 19.87 2.34 7.12
N GLU A 91 20.90 2.22 6.26
CA GLU A 91 21.40 3.35 5.45
C GLU A 91 20.35 3.81 4.43
N PHE A 92 19.64 2.86 3.82
CA PHE A 92 18.52 3.19 2.94
C PHE A 92 17.42 3.99 3.66
N TYR A 93 17.07 3.60 4.88
CA TYR A 93 16.05 4.30 5.66
C TYR A 93 16.53 5.68 6.11
N ASP A 94 17.77 5.80 6.59
CA ASP A 94 18.37 7.09 6.96
C ASP A 94 18.42 8.08 5.78
N THR A 95 18.62 7.56 4.57
CA THR A 95 18.72 8.37 3.35
C THR A 95 17.36 8.84 2.82
N HIS A 96 16.29 8.09 3.06
CA HIS A 96 15.01 8.31 2.36
C HIS A 96 13.80 8.55 3.26
N PHE A 97 13.88 8.24 4.55
CA PHE A 97 12.75 8.30 5.48
C PHE A 97 12.97 9.33 6.60
N GLU A 98 11.87 9.73 7.19
CA GLU A 98 11.88 10.55 8.40
C GLU A 98 12.46 9.77 9.58
N LYS A 99 13.00 10.52 10.56
CA LYS A 99 13.52 9.91 11.80
C LYS A 99 12.43 9.07 12.48
N GLY A 100 12.77 7.84 12.85
CA GLY A 100 11.85 6.88 13.44
C GLY A 100 11.27 5.84 12.47
N ALA A 101 11.78 5.79 11.24
CA ALA A 101 11.41 4.77 10.25
C ALA A 101 11.72 3.33 10.70
N TYR A 102 12.66 3.17 11.64
CA TYR A 102 12.95 1.92 12.31
C TYR A 102 13.33 2.15 13.79
N LEU A 103 13.24 1.09 14.58
CA LEU A 103 13.57 1.12 16.02
C LEU A 103 15.08 1.05 16.27
N ASP A 104 15.56 1.60 17.39
CA ASP A 104 16.95 1.50 17.86
C ASP A 104 17.48 0.07 17.93
N THR A 105 16.58 -0.90 18.18
CA THR A 105 16.93 -2.33 18.17
C THR A 105 17.42 -2.81 16.81
N HIS A 106 16.91 -2.25 15.71
CA HIS A 106 17.41 -2.54 14.36
C HIS A 106 18.78 -1.88 14.15
N ALA A 107 18.93 -0.61 14.55
CA ALA A 107 20.19 0.14 14.41
C ALA A 107 21.36 -0.58 15.08
N GLN A 108 21.12 -1.15 16.26
CA GLN A 108 22.15 -1.79 17.07
C GLN A 108 22.26 -3.29 16.83
N HIS A 109 21.49 -3.85 15.89
CA HIS A 109 21.39 -5.29 15.71
C HIS A 109 22.74 -5.93 15.41
N MET A 110 23.47 -5.40 14.42
CA MET A 110 24.77 -5.95 14.03
C MET A 110 25.78 -5.90 15.17
N ALA A 111 25.85 -4.78 15.89
CA ALA A 111 26.74 -4.63 17.03
C ALA A 111 26.40 -5.56 18.21
N ARG A 112 25.10 -5.80 18.47
CA ARG A 112 24.67 -6.60 19.63
C ARG A 112 24.72 -8.12 19.38
N TRP A 113 24.43 -8.54 18.15
CA TRP A 113 24.21 -9.95 17.83
C TRP A 113 25.33 -10.56 16.96
N HIS A 114 26.09 -9.73 16.26
CA HIS A 114 27.09 -10.17 15.29
C HIS A 114 28.49 -9.57 15.52
N SER A 115 28.71 -8.87 16.64
CA SER A 115 30.07 -8.53 17.06
C SER A 115 30.86 -9.80 17.35
N GLU A 116 32.12 -9.86 16.94
CA GLU A 116 33.03 -10.89 17.44
C GLU A 116 33.06 -10.78 18.97
N ARG A 117 32.75 -11.89 19.65
CA ARG A 117 32.96 -11.96 21.10
C ARG A 117 34.45 -12.13 21.28
N ASP A 118 35.13 -11.12 21.81
CA ASP A 118 36.45 -11.32 22.41
C ASP A 118 36.30 -12.44 23.45
N GLY A 119 37.06 -13.52 23.23
CA GLY A 119 37.10 -14.69 24.10
C GLY A 119 37.76 -14.41 25.44
#